data_AF-A0A9E6EUZ0-F1
#
_entry.id   AF-A0A9E6EUZ0-F1
#
_cell.length_a   1.000
_cell.length_b   1.000
_cell.length_c   1.000
_cell.angle_alpha   90.00
_cell.angle_beta   90.00
_cell.angle_gamma   90.00
#
_symmetry.space_group_name_H-M   'P 1'
#
loop_
_entity.id
_entity.type
_entity.pdbx_description
1 polymer ?
#
loop_
_entity_poly.entity_id
_entity_poly.type
_entity_poly.pdbx_seq_one_letter_code
_entity_poly.pdbx_strand_id
1 'polypeptide(L)'
;MFPLVFEINTRVWLQKLSNQHLKTITLATVPDTEFTFFSECGFDIIWLMGVWTPSRYSKAIATAHPGLRSSFLSYHDPLDPDTIVSSPYSIPSYTVHDALGGKDELLAFRKKLNALGIRLMLDFVPNHLALDNEWLPDHPEYFIPVSKDEQSQDPDSCFEYAAGKYLAHGKDPYFPSWTDTLQLNYANPATRAMMRENLLLISSLCDGVRCDVAMLILKEIFNTTWSNLSGPMEEEFWAEAIDAVKKRFPDFIFLAEAYWNKEWDLQQLGFDFTYDMPFYDYLTHAPVNVEKLMGHMQAQWEYQQHLCRFIENHDEARAAEKIGLNHAVAALVLLTAPGMHLIHENQMEGYKKKIPVQLNHQEPESGNAELRLLYRRLFELQKKAVFREGHIEWLHLNSIRTAHCFGYHRFCNEEHAFILANFSSTGISIVFSHPVLLNQCNHTLTILCSACRDKTPDIILDGDTMHIRLAPHEGVVITC
;
A
#
# COMPACT_ATOMS: atom_id res chain seq x y z
N MET A 1 16.57 0.59 7.78
CA MET A 1 15.81 1.84 7.84
C MET A 1 14.44 1.61 7.23
N PHE A 2 13.38 1.98 7.95
CA PHE A 2 11.99 1.86 7.54
C PHE A 2 11.57 3.07 6.71
N PRO A 3 11.15 2.87 5.45
CA PRO A 3 10.76 3.96 4.57
C PRO A 3 9.32 4.41 4.81
N LEU A 4 9.10 5.73 4.71
CA LEU A 4 7.77 6.32 4.61
C LEU A 4 7.37 6.50 3.14
N VAL A 5 6.26 5.88 2.73
CA VAL A 5 5.75 5.84 1.36
C VAL A 5 4.48 6.67 1.24
N PHE A 6 4.39 7.50 0.19
CA PHE A 6 3.16 8.18 -0.19
C PHE A 6 2.61 7.61 -1.50
N GLU A 7 1.42 7.05 -1.44
CA GLU A 7 0.72 6.47 -2.60
C GLU A 7 -0.22 7.49 -3.24
N ILE A 8 -0.08 7.67 -4.54
CA ILE A 8 -0.83 8.63 -5.35
C ILE A 8 -1.50 7.91 -6.52
N ASN A 9 -2.81 8.09 -6.67
CA ASN A 9 -3.47 7.80 -7.93
C ASN A 9 -3.11 8.90 -8.94
N THR A 10 -2.10 8.65 -9.77
CA THR A 10 -1.50 9.66 -10.66
C THR A 10 -2.54 10.32 -11.57
N ARG A 11 -3.50 9.54 -12.09
CA ARG A 11 -4.51 10.02 -13.04
C ARG A 11 -5.44 11.02 -12.36
N VAL A 12 -5.93 10.69 -11.17
CA VAL A 12 -6.80 11.55 -10.36
C VAL A 12 -6.06 12.79 -9.86
N TRP A 13 -4.83 12.61 -9.36
CA TRP A 13 -4.00 13.69 -8.82
C TRP A 13 -3.65 14.74 -9.88
N LEU A 14 -3.18 14.33 -11.07
CA LEU A 14 -2.88 15.28 -12.14
C LEU A 14 -4.14 15.98 -12.66
N GLN A 15 -5.29 15.31 -12.71
CA GLN A 15 -6.55 15.95 -13.08
C GLN A 15 -6.99 16.99 -12.04
N LYS A 16 -6.85 16.68 -10.75
CA LYS A 16 -7.11 17.61 -9.64
C LYS A 16 -6.21 18.84 -9.72
N LEU A 17 -4.90 18.66 -9.90
CA LEU A 17 -3.96 19.77 -10.09
C LEU A 17 -4.29 20.58 -11.35
N SER A 18 -4.69 19.92 -12.44
CA SER A 18 -5.09 20.61 -13.67
C SER A 18 -6.29 21.53 -13.46
N ASN A 19 -7.28 21.06 -12.72
CA ASN A 19 -8.47 21.83 -12.37
C ASN A 19 -8.12 23.01 -11.45
N GLN A 20 -7.23 22.81 -10.46
CA GLN A 20 -6.80 23.86 -9.54
C GLN A 20 -6.00 24.96 -10.22
N HIS A 21 -5.16 24.62 -11.20
CA HIS A 21 -4.29 25.56 -11.92
C HIS A 21 -4.88 26.07 -13.24
N LEU A 22 -6.08 25.63 -13.62
CA LEU A 22 -6.77 25.98 -14.87
C LEU A 22 -5.90 25.76 -16.12
N LYS A 23 -5.08 24.71 -16.10
CA LYS A 23 -4.23 24.28 -17.23
C LYS A 23 -3.97 22.79 -17.11
N THR A 24 -3.69 22.11 -18.24
CA THR A 24 -3.26 20.71 -18.19
C THR A 24 -1.94 20.59 -17.43
N ILE A 25 -1.93 19.73 -16.42
CA ILE A 25 -0.75 19.34 -15.65
C ILE A 25 -0.35 17.92 -16.06
N THR A 26 0.92 17.77 -16.37
CA THR A 26 1.62 16.52 -16.67
C THR A 26 2.72 16.32 -15.64
N LEU A 27 3.44 15.19 -15.68
CA LEU A 27 4.53 14.91 -14.74
C LEU A 27 5.64 15.98 -14.77
N ALA A 28 5.94 16.59 -15.92
CA ALA A 28 6.93 17.67 -15.99
C ALA A 28 6.43 19.02 -15.41
N THR A 29 5.11 19.22 -15.36
CA THR A 29 4.52 20.50 -14.96
C THR A 29 3.85 20.48 -13.59
N VAL A 30 4.01 19.38 -12.85
CA VAL A 30 3.67 19.29 -11.42
C VAL A 30 4.31 20.48 -10.67
N PRO A 31 3.51 21.29 -9.94
CA PRO A 31 4.01 22.43 -9.20
C PRO A 31 5.11 22.07 -8.18
N ASP A 32 6.07 22.97 -7.97
CA ASP A 32 7.13 22.80 -6.96
C ASP A 32 6.57 22.61 -5.54
N THR A 33 5.38 23.14 -5.26
CA THR A 33 4.71 22.99 -3.95
C THR A 33 4.44 21.54 -3.58
N GLU A 34 4.19 20.66 -4.56
CA GLU A 34 4.00 19.22 -4.29
C GLU A 34 5.32 18.58 -3.84
N PHE A 35 6.43 18.92 -4.49
CA PHE A 35 7.75 18.43 -4.12
C PHE A 35 8.22 18.96 -2.76
N THR A 36 7.93 20.24 -2.48
CA THR A 36 8.15 20.82 -1.15
C THR A 36 7.35 20.07 -0.10
N PHE A 37 6.08 19.78 -0.35
CA PHE A 37 5.25 18.97 0.55
C PHE A 37 5.85 17.59 0.78
N PHE A 38 6.27 16.90 -0.28
CA PHE A 38 6.89 15.57 -0.16
C PHE A 38 8.13 15.59 0.73
N SER A 39 9.00 16.57 0.53
CA SER A 39 10.25 16.72 1.28
C SER A 39 10.03 17.16 2.73
N GLU A 40 9.14 18.13 2.99
CA GLU A 40 8.84 18.62 4.35
C GLU A 40 8.22 17.52 5.22
N CYS A 41 7.36 16.68 4.64
CA CYS A 41 6.78 15.51 5.30
C CYS A 41 7.77 14.33 5.44
N GLY A 42 8.95 14.41 4.83
CA GLY A 42 9.98 13.39 4.97
C GLY A 42 9.62 12.05 4.31
N PHE A 43 8.85 12.07 3.22
CA PHE A 43 8.58 10.86 2.46
C PHE A 43 9.87 10.35 1.82
N ASP A 44 10.16 9.06 1.98
CA ASP A 44 11.31 8.38 1.38
C ASP A 44 10.98 7.88 -0.04
N ILE A 45 9.71 7.59 -0.31
CA ILE A 45 9.23 7.03 -1.58
C ILE A 45 7.90 7.68 -1.98
N ILE A 46 7.80 8.17 -3.22
CA ILE A 46 6.51 8.49 -3.86
C ILE A 46 6.15 7.34 -4.79
N TRP A 47 5.01 6.70 -4.53
CA TRP A 47 4.44 5.67 -5.39
C TRP A 47 3.38 6.28 -6.30
N LEU A 48 3.65 6.24 -7.61
CA LEU A 48 2.71 6.66 -8.65
C LEU A 48 1.95 5.45 -9.22
N MET A 49 0.69 5.29 -8.80
CA MET A 49 -0.22 4.30 -9.37
C MET A 49 -0.78 4.80 -10.72
N GLY A 50 -0.94 3.89 -11.68
CA GLY A 50 -1.68 4.13 -12.92
C GLY A 50 -0.93 4.94 -13.99
N VAL A 51 0.40 4.87 -14.04
CA VAL A 51 1.22 5.60 -15.03
C VAL A 51 1.20 4.98 -16.44
N TRP A 52 0.87 3.70 -16.54
CA TRP A 52 0.88 2.96 -17.80
C TRP A 52 -0.28 3.34 -18.71
N THR A 53 -0.07 3.12 -20.00
CA THR A 53 -1.04 3.39 -21.06
C THR A 53 -2.35 2.66 -20.78
N PRO A 54 -3.50 3.35 -20.77
CA PRO A 54 -4.78 2.74 -20.41
C PRO A 54 -5.32 1.83 -21.53
N SER A 55 -5.87 0.68 -21.13
CA SER A 55 -6.56 -0.25 -22.03
C SER A 55 -7.88 0.34 -22.54
N ARG A 56 -8.11 0.22 -23.86
CA ARG A 56 -9.39 0.61 -24.48
C ARG A 56 -10.48 -0.40 -24.16
N TYR A 57 -10.12 -1.68 -24.11
CA TYR A 57 -11.04 -2.77 -23.77
C TYR A 57 -11.48 -2.68 -22.31
N SER A 58 -10.55 -2.46 -21.37
CA SER A 58 -10.89 -2.27 -19.95
C SER A 58 -11.79 -1.06 -19.74
N LYS A 59 -11.54 0.07 -20.42
CA LYS A 59 -12.46 1.22 -20.36
C LYS A 59 -13.86 0.85 -20.87
N ALA A 60 -13.97 0.16 -22.00
CA ALA A 60 -15.25 -0.25 -22.57
C ALA A 60 -16.01 -1.21 -21.63
N ILE A 61 -15.30 -2.18 -21.04
CA ILE A 61 -15.85 -3.10 -20.06
C ILE A 61 -16.30 -2.33 -18.82
N ALA A 62 -15.46 -1.48 -18.23
CA ALA A 62 -15.81 -0.68 -17.06
C ALA A 62 -17.07 0.17 -17.28
N THR A 63 -17.21 0.75 -18.48
CA THR A 63 -18.40 1.54 -18.87
C THR A 63 -19.67 0.69 -18.90
N ALA A 64 -19.58 -0.56 -19.35
CA ALA A 64 -20.72 -1.46 -19.52
C ALA A 64 -20.99 -2.38 -18.32
N HIS A 65 -20.03 -2.53 -17.40
CA HIS A 65 -20.04 -3.58 -16.38
C HIS A 65 -21.12 -3.34 -15.31
N PRO A 66 -22.15 -4.21 -15.20
CA PRO A 66 -23.24 -4.02 -14.25
C PRO A 66 -22.78 -3.98 -12.79
N GLY A 67 -21.77 -4.80 -12.46
CA GLY A 67 -21.23 -4.87 -11.09
C GLY A 67 -20.44 -3.63 -10.65
N LEU A 68 -19.88 -2.85 -11.58
CA LEU A 68 -19.16 -1.61 -11.25
C LEU A 68 -20.12 -0.42 -11.15
N ARG A 69 -21.25 -0.48 -11.86
CA ARG A 69 -22.24 0.59 -11.91
C ARG A 69 -22.75 1.00 -10.53
N SER A 70 -23.01 0.04 -9.64
CA SER A 70 -23.46 0.32 -8.27
C SER A 70 -22.40 1.07 -7.46
N SER A 71 -21.13 0.67 -7.58
CA SER A 71 -20.00 1.34 -6.93
C SER A 71 -19.86 2.78 -7.43
N PHE A 72 -19.93 3.00 -8.75
CA PHE A 72 -19.85 4.33 -9.35
C PHE A 72 -20.98 5.26 -8.89
N LEU A 73 -22.22 4.78 -8.88
CA LEU A 73 -23.38 5.56 -8.42
C LEU A 73 -23.34 5.83 -6.91
N SER A 74 -22.76 4.94 -6.11
CA SER A 74 -22.54 5.20 -4.68
C SER A 74 -21.51 6.30 -4.43
N TYR A 75 -20.57 6.47 -5.37
CA TYR A 75 -19.53 7.49 -5.30
C TYR A 75 -20.04 8.86 -5.79
N HIS A 76 -20.69 8.89 -6.96
CA HIS A 76 -21.22 10.09 -7.60
C HIS A 76 -22.52 9.81 -8.39
N ASP A 77 -23.58 10.57 -8.10
CA ASP A 77 -24.89 10.52 -8.78
C ASP A 77 -25.41 11.95 -9.03
N PRO A 78 -25.71 12.35 -10.29
CA PRO A 78 -25.65 11.56 -11.53
C PRO A 78 -24.23 11.24 -11.98
N LEU A 79 -23.98 10.01 -12.43
CA LEU A 79 -22.66 9.64 -12.96
C LEU A 79 -22.34 10.37 -14.27
N ASP A 80 -21.18 11.00 -14.34
CA ASP A 80 -20.59 11.53 -15.58
C ASP A 80 -19.84 10.42 -16.34
N PRO A 81 -20.32 9.98 -17.52
CA PRO A 81 -19.66 8.93 -18.31
C PRO A 81 -18.22 9.25 -18.71
N ASP A 82 -17.85 10.52 -18.85
CA ASP A 82 -16.51 10.93 -19.26
C ASP A 82 -15.46 10.70 -18.16
N THR A 83 -15.92 10.50 -16.92
CA THR A 83 -15.05 10.16 -15.77
C THR A 83 -14.69 8.68 -15.68
N ILE A 84 -15.39 7.81 -16.44
CA ILE A 84 -15.12 6.37 -16.46
C ILE A 84 -13.89 6.10 -17.33
N VAL A 85 -12.88 5.48 -16.73
CA VAL A 85 -11.59 5.13 -17.34
C VAL A 85 -11.30 3.64 -17.18
N SER A 86 -10.19 3.18 -17.79
CA SER A 86 -9.73 1.81 -17.61
C SER A 86 -9.26 1.58 -16.18
N SER A 87 -9.28 0.32 -15.74
CA SER A 87 -8.49 -0.10 -14.58
C SER A 87 -7.02 0.30 -14.80
N PRO A 88 -6.30 0.82 -13.78
CA PRO A 88 -4.86 1.02 -13.86
C PRO A 88 -4.08 -0.29 -13.88
N TYR A 89 -4.72 -1.43 -13.58
CA TYR A 89 -4.11 -2.76 -13.51
C TYR A 89 -4.36 -3.63 -14.75
N SER A 90 -5.25 -3.21 -15.66
CA SER A 90 -5.39 -3.83 -16.98
C SER A 90 -4.39 -3.18 -17.94
N ILE A 91 -3.19 -3.75 -18.03
CA ILE A 91 -2.02 -3.19 -18.74
C ILE A 91 -1.91 -3.70 -20.19
N PRO A 92 -2.06 -2.87 -21.22
CA PRO A 92 -1.78 -3.25 -22.61
C PRO A 92 -0.27 -3.32 -22.89
N SER A 93 0.48 -2.36 -22.35
CA SER A 93 1.93 -2.26 -22.47
C SER A 93 2.49 -1.44 -21.31
N TYR A 94 3.75 -1.69 -20.94
CA TYR A 94 4.48 -0.91 -19.93
C TYR A 94 5.05 0.41 -20.49
N THR A 95 4.23 1.10 -21.30
CA THR A 95 4.53 2.42 -21.85
C THR A 95 3.84 3.48 -21.00
N VAL A 96 4.60 4.48 -20.53
CA VAL A 96 4.06 5.61 -19.77
C VAL A 96 3.08 6.38 -20.65
N HIS A 97 1.89 6.66 -20.12
CA HIS A 97 0.83 7.29 -20.89
C HIS A 97 1.20 8.74 -21.31
N ASP A 98 1.06 9.04 -22.60
CA ASP A 98 1.31 10.38 -23.16
C ASP A 98 0.53 11.52 -22.48
N ALA A 99 -0.68 11.25 -21.97
CA ALA A 99 -1.46 12.25 -21.23
C ALA A 99 -0.78 12.68 -19.91
N LEU A 100 0.14 11.86 -19.40
CA LEU A 100 0.97 12.16 -18.22
C LEU A 100 2.33 12.78 -18.60
N GLY A 101 2.62 12.92 -19.91
CA GLY A 101 3.91 13.40 -20.43
C GLY A 101 4.83 12.31 -20.97
N GLY A 102 4.43 11.04 -20.90
CA GLY A 102 5.22 9.92 -21.41
C GLY A 102 6.53 9.69 -20.65
N LYS A 103 7.43 8.91 -21.27
CA LYS A 103 8.67 8.43 -20.64
C LYS A 103 9.59 9.56 -20.19
N ASP A 104 9.79 10.57 -21.03
CA ASP A 104 10.76 11.63 -20.77
C ASP A 104 10.36 12.49 -19.57
N GLU A 105 9.07 12.80 -19.43
CA GLU A 105 8.57 13.55 -18.28
C GLU A 105 8.58 12.73 -16.99
N LEU A 106 8.34 11.41 -17.06
CA LEU A 106 8.51 10.52 -15.90
C LEU A 106 9.97 10.50 -15.42
N LEU A 107 10.94 10.43 -16.33
CA LEU A 107 12.36 10.47 -15.98
C LEU A 107 12.77 11.83 -15.40
N ALA A 108 12.20 12.93 -15.91
CA ALA A 108 12.40 14.25 -15.35
C ALA A 108 11.80 14.38 -13.94
N PHE A 109 10.60 13.84 -13.72
CA PHE A 109 9.93 13.77 -12.43
C PHE A 109 10.76 12.97 -11.41
N ARG A 110 11.21 11.76 -11.78
CA ARG A 110 12.13 10.95 -10.97
C ARG A 110 13.40 11.71 -10.62
N LYS A 111 14.03 12.37 -11.59
CA LYS A 111 15.26 13.15 -11.36
C LYS A 111 15.03 14.25 -10.31
N LYS A 112 13.86 14.89 -10.34
CA LYS A 112 13.49 15.93 -9.38
C LYS A 112 13.24 15.37 -7.97
N LEU A 113 12.58 14.20 -7.86
CA LEU A 113 12.46 13.49 -6.58
C LEU A 113 13.84 13.07 -6.03
N ASN A 114 14.70 12.47 -6.87
CA ASN A 114 16.01 12.02 -6.46
C ASN A 114 16.92 13.18 -6.00
N ALA A 115 16.76 14.39 -6.56
CA ALA A 115 17.46 15.59 -6.09
C ALA A 115 17.06 16.00 -4.66
N LEU A 116 15.91 15.54 -4.17
CA LEU A 116 15.42 15.71 -2.80
C LEU A 116 15.69 14.48 -1.92
N GLY A 117 16.37 13.45 -2.45
CA GLY A 117 16.61 12.18 -1.75
C GLY A 117 15.39 11.25 -1.70
N ILE A 118 14.35 11.53 -2.50
CA ILE A 118 13.10 10.76 -2.52
C ILE A 118 13.11 9.82 -3.72
N ARG A 119 12.76 8.55 -3.51
CA ARG A 119 12.68 7.52 -4.56
C ARG A 119 11.34 7.56 -5.29
N LEU A 120 11.33 7.18 -6.57
CA LEU A 120 10.10 6.91 -7.32
C LEU A 120 9.78 5.41 -7.30
N MET A 121 8.53 5.06 -6.94
CA MET A 121 8.00 3.70 -7.05
C MET A 121 6.84 3.65 -8.07
N LEU A 122 6.77 2.58 -8.86
CA LEU A 122 5.71 2.34 -9.85
C LEU A 122 5.10 0.95 -9.66
N ASP A 123 3.92 0.72 -10.25
CA ASP A 123 3.30 -0.61 -10.27
C ASP A 123 3.92 -1.54 -11.32
N PHE A 124 4.07 -2.80 -10.95
CA PHE A 124 4.29 -3.93 -11.86
C PHE A 124 3.15 -4.93 -11.68
N VAL A 125 2.48 -5.31 -12.77
CA VAL A 125 1.37 -6.28 -12.77
C VAL A 125 1.87 -7.61 -13.35
N PRO A 126 2.25 -8.58 -12.51
CA PRO A 126 2.86 -9.82 -12.98
C PRO A 126 1.82 -10.88 -13.37
N ASN A 127 0.59 -10.80 -12.87
CA ASN A 127 -0.37 -11.91 -12.99
C ASN A 127 -1.10 -11.96 -14.33
N HIS A 128 -1.43 -10.79 -14.87
CA HIS A 128 -2.26 -10.67 -16.05
C HIS A 128 -1.90 -9.40 -16.84
N LEU A 129 -2.41 -9.34 -18.07
CA LEU A 129 -2.32 -8.15 -18.95
C LEU A 129 -3.71 -7.80 -19.50
N ALA A 130 -3.86 -6.64 -20.12
CA ALA A 130 -5.13 -6.25 -20.74
C ALA A 130 -5.52 -7.15 -21.92
N LEU A 131 -6.80 -7.14 -22.30
CA LEU A 131 -7.27 -7.87 -23.50
C LEU A 131 -6.65 -7.34 -24.81
N ASP A 132 -6.31 -6.06 -24.85
CA ASP A 132 -5.66 -5.37 -25.98
C ASP A 132 -4.14 -5.22 -25.80
N ASN A 133 -3.52 -6.15 -25.08
CA ASN A 133 -2.06 -6.13 -24.88
C ASN A 133 -1.27 -6.35 -26.16
N GLU A 134 -0.05 -5.81 -26.18
CA GLU A 134 0.79 -5.78 -27.39
C GLU A 134 1.35 -7.16 -27.80
N TRP A 135 1.37 -8.14 -26.89
CA TRP A 135 1.93 -9.47 -27.16
C TRP A 135 0.91 -10.44 -27.76
N LEU A 136 -0.37 -10.30 -27.44
CA LEU A 136 -1.42 -11.25 -27.83
C LEU A 136 -1.45 -11.57 -29.35
N PRO A 137 -1.30 -10.60 -30.28
CA PRO A 137 -1.36 -10.90 -31.71
C PRO A 137 -0.32 -11.91 -32.18
N ASP A 138 0.90 -11.84 -31.62
CA ASP A 138 2.06 -12.62 -32.06
C ASP A 138 2.38 -13.79 -31.11
N HIS A 139 2.02 -13.68 -29.83
CA HIS A 139 2.39 -14.60 -28.76
C HIS A 139 1.19 -15.04 -27.89
N PRO A 140 0.16 -15.68 -28.47
CA PRO A 140 -0.94 -16.22 -27.68
C PRO A 140 -0.49 -17.28 -26.66
N GLU A 141 0.65 -17.94 -26.88
CA GLU A 141 1.25 -18.91 -25.94
C GLU A 141 1.73 -18.32 -24.62
N TYR A 142 1.79 -16.98 -24.50
CA TYR A 142 2.08 -16.32 -23.23
C TYR A 142 0.93 -16.39 -22.23
N PHE A 143 -0.27 -16.77 -22.70
CA PHE A 143 -1.48 -16.78 -21.91
C PHE A 143 -2.01 -18.20 -21.70
N ILE A 144 -2.86 -18.38 -20.69
CA ILE A 144 -3.46 -19.68 -20.39
C ILE A 144 -4.50 -20.03 -21.46
N PRO A 145 -4.32 -21.13 -22.24
CA PRO A 145 -5.32 -21.55 -23.21
C PRO A 145 -6.55 -22.16 -22.53
N VAL A 146 -7.72 -21.96 -23.13
CA VAL A 146 -8.98 -22.57 -22.69
C VAL A 146 -9.56 -23.37 -23.85
N SER A 147 -9.91 -24.63 -23.61
CA SER A 147 -10.57 -25.47 -24.61
C SER A 147 -12.02 -25.03 -24.82
N LYS A 148 -12.61 -25.42 -25.96
CA LYS A 148 -14.03 -25.14 -26.23
C LYS A 148 -14.96 -25.80 -25.20
N ASP A 149 -14.59 -26.96 -24.69
CA ASP A 149 -15.38 -27.69 -23.70
C ASP A 149 -15.36 -26.96 -22.35
N GLU A 150 -14.20 -26.46 -21.92
CA GLU A 150 -14.07 -25.62 -20.72
C GLU A 150 -14.80 -24.30 -20.87
N GLN A 151 -14.66 -23.63 -22.02
CA GLN A 151 -15.40 -22.40 -22.32
C GLN A 151 -16.92 -22.61 -22.27
N SER A 152 -17.41 -23.76 -22.73
CA SER A 152 -18.85 -24.06 -22.69
C SER A 152 -19.37 -24.27 -21.26
N GLN A 153 -18.49 -24.62 -20.31
CA GLN A 153 -18.85 -24.79 -18.90
C GLN A 153 -18.84 -23.47 -18.13
N ASP A 154 -17.90 -22.58 -18.46
CA ASP A 154 -17.77 -21.27 -17.82
C ASP A 154 -17.46 -20.17 -18.85
N PRO A 155 -18.48 -19.67 -19.58
CA PRO A 155 -18.29 -18.71 -20.67
C PRO A 155 -17.67 -17.37 -20.23
N ASP A 156 -17.90 -16.97 -18.98
CA ASP A 156 -17.45 -15.67 -18.44
C ASP A 156 -16.00 -15.71 -17.95
N SER A 157 -15.36 -16.90 -17.95
CA SER A 157 -13.99 -17.09 -17.49
C SER A 157 -12.91 -16.87 -18.55
N CYS A 158 -13.29 -16.62 -19.81
CA CYS A 158 -12.34 -16.57 -20.91
C CYS A 158 -12.73 -15.56 -22.01
N PHE A 159 -11.73 -15.22 -22.82
CA PHE A 159 -11.83 -14.30 -23.95
C PHE A 159 -11.59 -15.04 -25.26
N GLU A 160 -12.50 -14.87 -26.22
CA GLU A 160 -12.33 -15.37 -27.60
C GLU A 160 -11.47 -14.41 -28.42
N TYR A 161 -10.15 -14.62 -28.44
CA TYR A 161 -9.22 -13.76 -29.16
C TYR A 161 -9.19 -14.01 -30.68
N ALA A 162 -9.61 -15.20 -31.11
CA ALA A 162 -9.79 -15.57 -32.50
C ALA A 162 -10.90 -16.62 -32.60
N ALA A 163 -11.53 -16.76 -33.77
CA ALA A 163 -12.67 -17.66 -33.96
C ALA A 163 -12.38 -19.08 -33.44
N GLY A 164 -13.12 -19.49 -32.40
CA GLY A 164 -12.99 -20.79 -31.73
C GLY A 164 -11.73 -20.99 -30.90
N LYS A 165 -11.00 -19.91 -30.56
CA LYS A 165 -9.80 -19.95 -29.71
C LYS A 165 -9.97 -19.03 -28.51
N TYR A 166 -9.76 -19.59 -27.32
CA TYR A 166 -10.06 -18.92 -26.06
C TYR A 166 -8.82 -18.86 -25.15
N LEU A 167 -8.70 -17.77 -24.41
CA LEU A 167 -7.69 -17.57 -23.37
C LEU A 167 -8.36 -17.22 -22.05
N ALA A 168 -7.82 -17.69 -20.94
CA ALA A 168 -8.41 -17.44 -19.63
C ALA A 168 -8.28 -15.97 -19.24
N HIS A 169 -9.32 -15.44 -18.59
CA HIS A 169 -9.23 -14.19 -17.85
C HIS A 169 -8.36 -14.35 -16.61
N GLY A 170 -7.69 -13.27 -16.20
CA GLY A 170 -6.93 -13.25 -14.95
C GLY A 170 -7.85 -13.52 -13.75
N LYS A 171 -7.36 -14.25 -12.75
CA LYS A 171 -8.07 -14.41 -11.47
C LYS A 171 -7.15 -14.81 -10.34
N ASP A 172 -7.71 -14.83 -9.14
CA ASP A 172 -7.20 -15.60 -8.01
C ASP A 172 -8.00 -16.92 -7.82
N PRO A 173 -7.60 -17.84 -6.91
CA PRO A 173 -8.28 -19.13 -6.74
C PRO A 173 -9.67 -19.06 -6.09
N TYR A 174 -10.02 -17.94 -5.46
CA TYR A 174 -11.18 -17.80 -4.58
C TYR A 174 -12.28 -16.89 -5.14
N PHE A 175 -11.96 -16.02 -6.10
CA PHE A 175 -12.88 -15.05 -6.68
C PHE A 175 -13.10 -15.27 -8.19
N PRO A 176 -14.21 -14.73 -8.74
CA PRO A 176 -14.46 -14.74 -10.18
C PRO A 176 -13.36 -14.01 -10.98
N SER A 177 -13.26 -14.32 -12.27
CA SER A 177 -12.24 -13.74 -13.14
C SER A 177 -12.41 -12.24 -13.39
N TRP A 178 -11.30 -11.53 -13.51
CA TRP A 178 -11.23 -10.14 -13.95
C TRP A 178 -11.39 -10.09 -15.47
N THR A 179 -12.61 -9.80 -15.91
CA THR A 179 -13.07 -9.89 -17.31
C THR A 179 -12.36 -8.93 -18.28
N ASP A 180 -11.61 -7.95 -17.78
CA ASP A 180 -10.83 -7.01 -18.58
C ASP A 180 -9.35 -7.39 -18.72
N THR A 181 -8.96 -8.61 -18.35
CA THR A 181 -7.57 -9.06 -18.33
C THR A 181 -7.40 -10.47 -18.91
N LEU A 182 -6.18 -10.83 -19.34
CA LEU A 182 -5.75 -12.17 -19.76
C LEU A 182 -4.72 -12.71 -18.80
N GLN A 183 -4.91 -13.95 -18.36
CA GLN A 183 -4.01 -14.64 -17.42
C GLN A 183 -2.70 -15.03 -18.11
N LEU A 184 -1.57 -14.62 -17.53
CA LEU A 184 -0.24 -15.02 -17.98
C LEU A 184 0.05 -16.49 -17.61
N ASN A 185 0.71 -17.20 -18.51
CA ASN A 185 1.11 -18.59 -18.37
C ASN A 185 2.57 -18.73 -17.92
N TYR A 186 2.81 -18.82 -16.61
CA TYR A 186 4.15 -18.98 -16.05
C TYR A 186 4.73 -20.41 -16.18
N ALA A 187 3.93 -21.41 -16.59
CA ALA A 187 4.45 -22.71 -16.99
C ALA A 187 5.31 -22.62 -18.27
N ASN A 188 5.04 -21.62 -19.12
CA ASN A 188 5.82 -21.35 -20.31
C ASN A 188 7.11 -20.54 -19.97
N PRO A 189 8.32 -21.06 -20.25
CA PRO A 189 9.58 -20.32 -20.04
C PRO A 189 9.66 -19.00 -20.81
N ALA A 190 9.02 -18.90 -21.98
CA ALA A 190 9.05 -17.68 -22.78
C ALA A 190 8.24 -16.55 -22.11
N THR A 191 7.12 -16.85 -21.47
CA THR A 191 6.35 -15.89 -20.67
C THR A 191 7.20 -15.34 -19.52
N ARG A 192 7.92 -16.22 -18.81
CA ARG A 192 8.81 -15.83 -17.70
C ARG A 192 9.92 -14.90 -18.19
N ALA A 193 10.52 -15.20 -19.35
CA ALA A 193 11.51 -14.33 -19.97
C ALA A 193 10.92 -12.95 -20.31
N MET A 194 9.77 -12.92 -20.98
CA MET A 194 9.05 -11.69 -21.34
C MET A 194 8.74 -10.83 -20.11
N MET A 195 8.23 -11.43 -19.02
CA MET A 195 7.91 -10.68 -17.80
C MET A 195 9.15 -10.17 -17.06
N ARG A 196 10.28 -10.90 -17.08
CA ARG A 196 11.56 -10.37 -16.56
C ARG A 196 12.09 -9.21 -17.38
N GLU A 197 11.95 -9.25 -18.70
CA GLU A 197 12.35 -8.16 -19.59
C GLU A 197 11.51 -6.90 -19.33
N ASN A 198 10.19 -7.05 -19.19
CA ASN A 198 9.30 -5.96 -18.78
C ASN A 198 9.69 -5.39 -17.41
N LEU A 199 9.95 -6.25 -16.42
CA LEU A 199 10.37 -5.80 -15.10
C LEU A 199 11.69 -5.02 -15.17
N LEU A 200 12.69 -5.48 -15.93
CA LEU A 200 13.95 -4.76 -16.13
C LEU A 200 13.76 -3.41 -16.85
N LEU A 201 12.82 -3.35 -17.81
CA LEU A 201 12.45 -2.10 -18.48
C LEU A 201 11.85 -1.12 -17.46
N ILE A 202 10.87 -1.55 -16.67
CA ILE A 202 10.24 -0.74 -15.63
C ILE A 202 11.28 -0.26 -14.61
N SER A 203 12.16 -1.15 -14.15
CA SER A 203 13.23 -0.79 -13.21
C SER A 203 14.21 0.26 -13.74
N SER A 204 14.32 0.42 -15.06
CA SER A 204 15.09 1.53 -15.64
C SER A 204 14.40 2.90 -15.49
N LEU A 205 13.09 2.92 -15.22
CA LEU A 205 12.25 4.12 -15.13
C LEU A 205 12.04 4.59 -13.69
N CYS A 206 12.21 3.73 -12.69
CA CYS A 206 11.95 4.03 -11.27
C CYS A 206 13.07 3.52 -10.34
N ASP A 207 12.91 3.72 -9.04
CA ASP A 207 13.83 3.30 -7.98
C ASP A 207 13.27 2.14 -7.14
N GLY A 208 12.00 1.79 -7.35
CA GLY A 208 11.36 0.60 -6.80
C GLY A 208 10.07 0.24 -7.53
N VAL A 209 9.55 -0.94 -7.27
CA VAL A 209 8.21 -1.36 -7.74
C VAL A 209 7.37 -1.89 -6.60
N ARG A 210 6.07 -1.59 -6.67
CA ARG A 210 5.03 -2.36 -6.00
C ARG A 210 4.53 -3.42 -6.99
N CYS A 211 4.65 -4.69 -6.61
CA CYS A 211 4.22 -5.83 -7.41
C CYS A 211 2.79 -6.20 -7.03
N ASP A 212 1.86 -5.98 -7.96
CA ASP A 212 0.44 -6.32 -7.83
C ASP A 212 0.25 -7.82 -7.63
N VAL A 213 -0.62 -8.19 -6.69
CA VAL A 213 -1.02 -9.55 -6.32
C VAL A 213 0.11 -10.58 -6.40
N ALA A 214 1.28 -10.21 -5.87
CA ALA A 214 2.53 -10.92 -6.11
C ALA A 214 2.49 -12.39 -5.64
N MET A 215 1.68 -12.68 -4.62
CA MET A 215 1.46 -14.04 -4.12
C MET A 215 0.87 -14.98 -5.18
N LEU A 216 0.14 -14.48 -6.19
CA LEU A 216 -0.44 -15.33 -7.24
C LEU A 216 0.61 -16.00 -8.13
N ILE A 217 1.82 -15.45 -8.15
CA ILE A 217 2.94 -15.96 -8.97
C ILE A 217 3.81 -16.94 -8.17
N LEU A 218 3.51 -17.18 -6.90
CA LEU A 218 4.14 -18.28 -6.16
C LEU A 218 3.78 -19.60 -6.85
N LYS A 219 4.79 -20.47 -7.05
CA LYS A 219 4.62 -21.77 -7.72
C LYS A 219 3.44 -22.58 -7.21
N GLU A 220 3.28 -22.65 -5.89
CA GLU A 220 2.18 -23.35 -5.25
C GLU A 220 0.80 -22.83 -5.70
N ILE A 221 0.62 -21.51 -5.68
CA ILE A 221 -0.67 -20.86 -5.99
C ILE A 221 -0.94 -20.92 -7.49
N PHE A 222 0.06 -20.61 -8.32
CA PHE A 222 -0.06 -20.71 -9.77
C PHE A 222 -0.45 -22.14 -10.18
N ASN A 223 0.25 -23.16 -9.67
CA ASN A 223 -0.03 -24.55 -10.03
C ASN A 223 -1.41 -25.01 -9.56
N THR A 224 -1.80 -24.66 -8.33
CA THR A 224 -3.14 -24.97 -7.82
C THR A 224 -4.24 -24.40 -8.72
N THR A 225 -4.01 -23.21 -9.29
CA THR A 225 -5.03 -22.51 -10.09
C THR A 225 -5.03 -22.94 -11.55
N TRP A 226 -3.86 -23.16 -12.15
CA TRP A 226 -3.68 -23.16 -13.60
C TRP A 226 -3.03 -24.42 -14.18
N SER A 227 -2.49 -25.33 -13.37
CA SER A 227 -1.72 -26.46 -13.90
C SER A 227 -2.55 -27.42 -14.75
N ASN A 228 -3.85 -27.51 -14.49
CA ASN A 228 -4.76 -28.34 -15.28
C ASN A 228 -4.92 -27.83 -16.72
N LEU A 229 -4.76 -26.52 -16.95
CA LEU A 229 -4.90 -25.89 -18.27
C LEU A 229 -3.57 -25.73 -18.98
N SER A 230 -2.49 -25.47 -18.24
CA SER A 230 -1.21 -25.01 -18.80
C SER A 230 -0.02 -25.92 -18.52
N GLY A 231 -0.20 -26.95 -17.68
CA GLY A 231 0.91 -27.65 -17.05
C GLY A 231 1.49 -26.88 -15.85
N PRO A 232 2.36 -27.49 -15.06
CA PRO A 232 2.92 -26.84 -13.87
C PRO A 232 4.02 -25.83 -14.23
N MET A 233 4.09 -24.73 -13.47
CA MET A 233 5.31 -23.95 -13.32
C MET A 233 6.34 -24.78 -12.54
N GLU A 234 7.50 -25.01 -13.16
CA GLU A 234 8.54 -25.87 -12.60
C GLU A 234 9.43 -25.17 -11.55
N GLU A 235 9.66 -23.87 -11.69
CA GLU A 235 10.58 -23.09 -10.84
C GLU A 235 9.95 -21.77 -10.43
N GLU A 236 10.34 -21.24 -9.26
CA GLU A 236 9.86 -19.94 -8.80
C GLU A 236 10.30 -18.81 -9.73
N PHE A 237 9.39 -17.87 -10.00
CA PHE A 237 9.67 -16.71 -10.85
C PHE A 237 10.43 -15.61 -10.09
N TRP A 238 10.00 -15.29 -8.87
CA TRP A 238 10.41 -14.08 -8.16
C TRP A 238 11.90 -14.03 -7.84
N ALA A 239 12.49 -15.13 -7.37
CA ALA A 239 13.89 -15.15 -6.98
C ALA A 239 14.82 -14.79 -8.15
N GLU A 240 14.59 -15.37 -9.33
CA GLU A 240 15.37 -15.05 -10.54
C GLU A 240 15.10 -13.63 -11.03
N ALA A 241 13.83 -13.20 -11.03
CA ALA A 241 13.43 -11.88 -11.51
C ALA A 241 14.01 -10.74 -10.65
N ILE A 242 13.93 -10.88 -9.32
CA ILE A 242 14.46 -9.90 -8.36
C ILE A 242 15.98 -9.86 -8.43
N ASP A 243 16.66 -11.01 -8.45
CA ASP A 243 18.12 -11.09 -8.58
C ASP A 243 18.61 -10.41 -9.88
N ALA A 244 17.91 -10.63 -11.01
CA ALA A 244 18.25 -9.99 -12.27
C ALA A 244 18.17 -8.45 -12.20
N VAL A 245 17.15 -7.90 -11.54
CA VAL A 245 17.02 -6.45 -11.32
C VAL A 245 18.08 -5.95 -10.36
N LYS A 246 18.25 -6.58 -9.19
CA LYS A 246 19.21 -6.13 -8.16
C LYS A 246 20.66 -6.21 -8.64
N LYS A 247 21.00 -7.14 -9.54
CA LYS A 247 22.32 -7.14 -10.21
C LYS A 247 22.60 -5.88 -11.03
N ARG A 248 21.56 -5.26 -11.61
CA ARG A 248 21.68 -4.03 -12.42
C ARG A 248 21.43 -2.76 -11.61
N PHE A 249 20.55 -2.84 -10.62
CA PHE A 249 20.12 -1.76 -9.75
C PHE A 249 20.16 -2.23 -8.28
N PRO A 250 21.34 -2.23 -7.63
CA PRO A 250 21.52 -2.86 -6.31
C PRO A 250 20.63 -2.31 -5.19
N ASP A 251 20.28 -1.02 -5.26
CA ASP A 251 19.45 -0.34 -4.26
C ASP A 251 17.96 -0.34 -4.60
N PHE A 252 17.54 -1.11 -5.61
CA PHE A 252 16.15 -1.15 -6.08
C PHE A 252 15.23 -1.84 -5.08
N ILE A 253 14.11 -1.19 -4.76
CA ILE A 253 13.17 -1.66 -3.74
C ILE A 253 12.03 -2.47 -4.37
N PHE A 254 11.77 -3.64 -3.81
CA PHE A 254 10.60 -4.46 -4.14
C PHE A 254 9.60 -4.49 -2.98
N LEU A 255 8.37 -4.04 -3.26
CA LEU A 255 7.22 -4.16 -2.38
C LEU A 255 6.24 -5.16 -2.97
N ALA A 256 6.00 -6.29 -2.29
CA ALA A 256 4.95 -7.22 -2.70
C ALA A 256 3.60 -6.79 -2.12
N GLU A 257 2.58 -6.69 -2.97
CA GLU A 257 1.23 -6.93 -2.50
C GLU A 257 1.08 -8.43 -2.18
N ALA A 258 0.71 -8.73 -0.95
CA ALA A 258 0.64 -10.08 -0.42
C ALA A 258 -0.63 -10.26 0.40
N TYR A 259 -1.22 -11.45 0.28
CA TYR A 259 -2.39 -11.88 1.02
C TYR A 259 -2.19 -13.33 1.49
N TRP A 260 -3.12 -13.82 2.32
CA TRP A 260 -3.21 -15.23 2.75
C TRP A 260 -1.99 -15.74 3.53
N ASN A 261 -1.33 -14.87 4.29
CA ASN A 261 -0.13 -15.19 5.05
C ASN A 261 1.07 -15.61 4.17
N LYS A 262 1.14 -15.10 2.92
CA LYS A 262 2.22 -15.38 1.97
C LYS A 262 3.38 -14.39 2.01
N GLU A 263 3.35 -13.44 2.94
CA GLU A 263 4.39 -12.43 3.15
C GLU A 263 5.76 -13.09 3.36
N TRP A 264 5.84 -14.08 4.26
CA TRP A 264 7.12 -14.74 4.55
C TRP A 264 7.68 -15.47 3.33
N ASP A 265 6.85 -16.22 2.59
CA ASP A 265 7.25 -16.92 1.38
C ASP A 265 7.84 -15.93 0.35
N LEU A 266 7.20 -14.78 0.17
CA LEU A 266 7.68 -13.73 -0.74
C LEU A 266 8.97 -13.06 -0.23
N GLN A 267 9.09 -12.79 1.07
CA GLN A 267 10.34 -12.26 1.66
C GLN A 267 11.52 -13.21 1.42
N GLN A 268 11.32 -14.53 1.53
CA GLN A 268 12.36 -15.53 1.24
C GLN A 268 12.79 -15.54 -0.24
N LEU A 269 11.93 -15.06 -1.15
CA LEU A 269 12.24 -14.93 -2.58
C LEU A 269 12.93 -13.60 -2.94
N GLY A 270 13.21 -12.73 -1.95
CA GLY A 270 14.04 -11.53 -2.12
C GLY A 270 13.29 -10.20 -2.14
N PHE A 271 11.97 -10.20 -1.88
CA PHE A 271 11.21 -8.97 -1.67
C PHE A 271 11.73 -8.20 -0.45
N ASP A 272 11.91 -6.89 -0.60
CA ASP A 272 12.37 -6.03 0.50
C ASP A 272 11.25 -5.76 1.50
N PHE A 273 10.03 -5.62 1.00
CA PHE A 273 8.84 -5.43 1.83
C PHE A 273 7.64 -6.19 1.30
N THR A 274 6.70 -6.52 2.17
CA THR A 274 5.43 -7.17 1.83
C THR A 274 4.28 -6.47 2.54
N TYR A 275 3.12 -6.34 1.90
CA TYR A 275 1.91 -5.83 2.55
C TYR A 275 1.61 -6.59 3.83
N ASP A 276 1.05 -5.89 4.81
CA ASP A 276 0.67 -6.45 6.09
C ASP A 276 -0.83 -6.38 6.32
N MET A 277 -1.54 -7.29 5.63
CA MET A 277 -2.99 -7.41 5.77
C MET A 277 -3.44 -7.78 7.19
N PRO A 278 -2.77 -8.69 7.94
CA PRO A 278 -3.14 -8.93 9.33
C PRO A 278 -3.12 -7.66 10.20
N PHE A 279 -2.09 -6.82 10.08
CA PHE A 279 -2.05 -5.54 10.80
C PHE A 279 -3.22 -4.63 10.42
N TYR A 280 -3.47 -4.47 9.12
CA TYR A 280 -4.60 -3.69 8.61
C TYR A 280 -5.93 -4.23 9.16
N ASP A 281 -6.19 -5.52 9.02
CA ASP A 281 -7.45 -6.15 9.44
C ASP A 281 -7.69 -5.99 10.94
N TYR A 282 -6.68 -6.20 11.77
CA TYR A 282 -6.83 -6.14 13.23
C TYR A 282 -6.95 -4.70 13.73
N LEU A 283 -6.19 -3.77 13.16
CA LEU A 283 -6.21 -2.36 13.54
C LEU A 283 -7.46 -1.64 13.03
N THR A 284 -7.99 -2.03 11.88
CA THR A 284 -9.18 -1.41 11.26
C THR A 284 -10.49 -2.14 11.57
N HIS A 285 -10.47 -3.23 12.35
CA HIS A 285 -11.67 -3.89 12.83
C HIS A 285 -12.50 -2.97 13.74
N ALA A 286 -13.81 -3.18 13.78
CA ALA A 286 -14.73 -2.47 14.68
C ALA A 286 -15.45 -3.47 15.58
N PRO A 287 -15.07 -3.61 16.87
CA PRO A 287 -14.00 -2.88 17.58
C PRO A 287 -12.58 -3.35 17.19
N VAL A 288 -11.55 -2.52 17.46
CA VAL A 288 -10.15 -2.89 17.16
C VAL A 288 -9.76 -4.19 17.88
N ASN A 289 -9.15 -5.13 17.15
CA ASN A 289 -8.74 -6.42 17.69
C ASN A 289 -7.34 -6.35 18.29
N VAL A 290 -7.25 -5.80 19.50
CA VAL A 290 -5.97 -5.57 20.19
C VAL A 290 -5.21 -6.87 20.46
N GLU A 291 -5.89 -7.94 20.88
CA GLU A 291 -5.23 -9.22 21.18
C GLU A 291 -4.49 -9.78 19.96
N LYS A 292 -5.16 -9.85 18.80
CA LYS A 292 -4.54 -10.33 17.57
C LYS A 292 -3.47 -9.37 17.04
N LEU A 293 -3.70 -8.07 17.14
CA LEU A 293 -2.70 -7.06 16.74
C LEU A 293 -1.41 -7.20 17.55
N MET A 294 -1.53 -7.33 18.88
CA MET A 294 -0.38 -7.56 19.77
C MET A 294 0.35 -8.85 19.41
N GLY A 295 -0.38 -9.96 19.24
CA GLY A 295 0.20 -11.24 18.86
C GLY A 295 0.93 -11.20 17.52
N HIS A 296 0.36 -10.53 16.51
CA HIS A 296 0.99 -10.35 15.20
C HIS A 296 2.27 -9.52 15.28
N MET A 297 2.24 -8.42 16.02
CA MET A 297 3.39 -7.54 16.23
C MET A 297 4.47 -8.12 17.17
N GLN A 298 4.26 -9.33 17.71
CA GLN A 298 5.25 -10.11 18.47
C GLN A 298 6.00 -11.15 17.61
N ALA A 299 5.71 -11.24 16.31
CA ALA A 299 6.44 -12.13 15.43
C ALA A 299 7.93 -11.77 15.33
N GLN A 300 8.74 -12.69 14.78
CA GLN A 300 10.20 -12.54 14.68
C GLN A 300 10.60 -11.26 13.94
N TRP A 301 11.72 -10.66 14.35
CA TRP A 301 12.20 -9.38 13.81
C TRP A 301 12.52 -9.46 12.33
N GLU A 302 13.08 -10.58 11.87
CA GLU A 302 13.39 -10.91 10.48
C GLU A 302 12.15 -10.92 9.59
N TYR A 303 10.96 -11.06 10.16
CA TYR A 303 9.69 -10.92 9.46
C TYR A 303 9.12 -9.50 9.62
N GLN A 304 9.02 -9.02 10.86
CA GLN A 304 8.37 -7.74 11.19
C GLN A 304 9.01 -6.52 10.52
N GLN A 305 10.33 -6.52 10.37
CA GLN A 305 11.07 -5.39 9.80
C GLN A 305 10.85 -5.23 8.29
N HIS A 306 10.31 -6.26 7.61
CA HIS A 306 10.01 -6.29 6.19
C HIS A 306 8.51 -6.13 5.88
N LEU A 307 7.69 -5.78 6.88
CA LEU A 307 6.26 -5.54 6.67
C LEU A 307 5.99 -4.10 6.24
N CYS A 308 5.08 -3.91 5.28
CA CYS A 308 4.53 -2.63 4.89
C CYS A 308 3.17 -2.44 5.57
N ARG A 309 3.14 -1.53 6.54
CA ARG A 309 1.96 -1.21 7.35
C ARG A 309 1.15 -0.11 6.68
N PHE A 310 -0.16 -0.26 6.71
CA PHE A 310 -1.13 0.75 6.25
C PHE A 310 -2.43 0.63 7.03
N ILE A 311 -3.27 1.66 6.92
CA ILE A 311 -4.64 1.68 7.48
C ILE A 311 -5.70 1.98 6.41
N GLU A 312 -5.27 2.27 5.18
CA GLU A 312 -6.04 2.34 3.93
C GLU A 312 -5.04 2.34 2.77
N ASN A 313 -5.51 2.00 1.57
CA ASN A 313 -4.83 2.11 0.29
C ASN A 313 -5.91 2.26 -0.81
N HIS A 314 -5.55 2.13 -2.10
CA HIS A 314 -6.53 2.23 -3.18
C HIS A 314 -7.59 1.11 -3.23
N ASP A 315 -7.33 -0.06 -2.64
CA ASP A 315 -8.24 -1.21 -2.61
C ASP A 315 -9.07 -1.28 -1.33
N GLU A 316 -8.58 -0.68 -0.26
CA GLU A 316 -9.22 -0.71 1.03
C GLU A 316 -10.15 0.49 1.27
N ALA A 317 -11.11 0.32 2.19
CA ALA A 317 -11.97 1.42 2.57
C ALA A 317 -11.15 2.53 3.27
N ARG A 318 -11.57 3.79 3.09
CA ARG A 318 -11.01 4.94 3.78
C ARG A 318 -11.01 4.72 5.29
N ALA A 319 -9.87 4.89 5.95
CA ALA A 319 -9.66 4.80 7.38
C ALA A 319 -10.62 5.71 8.16
N ALA A 320 -10.86 6.93 7.66
CA ALA A 320 -11.77 7.88 8.30
C ALA A 320 -13.23 7.37 8.34
N GLU A 321 -13.62 6.51 7.40
CA GLU A 321 -14.93 5.87 7.35
C GLU A 321 -14.93 4.53 8.10
N LYS A 322 -13.94 3.65 7.83
CA LYS A 322 -13.86 2.31 8.39
C LYS A 322 -13.55 2.29 9.89
N ILE A 323 -12.61 3.14 10.33
CA ILE A 323 -12.07 3.16 11.71
C ILE A 323 -12.80 4.22 12.57
N GLY A 324 -13.34 5.26 11.95
CA GLY A 324 -14.09 6.32 12.61
C GLY A 324 -13.26 7.08 13.66
N LEU A 325 -13.77 7.16 14.89
CA LEU A 325 -13.14 7.91 15.99
C LEU A 325 -11.71 7.45 16.33
N ASN A 326 -11.36 6.20 15.98
CA ASN A 326 -10.05 5.62 16.24
C ASN A 326 -8.98 5.99 15.20
N HIS A 327 -9.31 6.75 14.13
CA HIS A 327 -8.35 7.09 13.06
C HIS A 327 -7.08 7.74 13.59
N ALA A 328 -7.20 8.70 14.51
CA ALA A 328 -6.04 9.38 15.09
C ALA A 328 -5.10 8.43 15.85
N VAL A 329 -5.64 7.49 16.63
CA VAL A 329 -4.85 6.50 17.38
C VAL A 329 -4.25 5.47 16.43
N ALA A 330 -5.01 5.03 15.42
CA ALA A 330 -4.53 4.09 14.40
C ALA A 330 -3.38 4.69 13.58
N ALA A 331 -3.46 5.98 13.22
CA ALA A 331 -2.39 6.70 12.53
C ALA A 331 -1.11 6.77 13.39
N LEU A 332 -1.26 7.01 14.70
CA LEU A 332 -0.14 6.99 15.64
C LEU A 332 0.49 5.60 15.71
N VAL A 333 -0.31 4.54 15.88
CA VAL A 333 0.20 3.16 15.92
C VAL A 333 0.88 2.76 14.62
N LEU A 334 0.29 3.12 13.46
CA LEU A 334 0.87 2.92 12.13
C LEU A 334 2.27 3.54 12.07
N LEU A 335 2.36 4.85 12.32
CA LEU A 335 3.60 5.62 12.21
C LEU A 335 4.54 5.45 13.41
N THR A 336 4.34 4.44 14.25
CA THR A 336 5.32 4.06 15.28
C THR A 336 5.56 2.55 15.33
N ALA A 337 4.93 1.76 14.46
CA ALA A 337 5.21 0.33 14.32
C ALA A 337 6.51 0.09 13.51
N PRO A 338 7.20 -1.06 13.67
CA PRO A 338 8.33 -1.43 12.82
C PRO A 338 7.86 -1.86 11.42
N GLY A 339 8.71 -1.60 10.42
CA GLY A 339 8.44 -1.85 9.01
C GLY A 339 8.17 -0.58 8.20
N MET A 340 8.02 -0.73 6.88
CA MET A 340 7.63 0.34 5.95
C MET A 340 6.24 0.89 6.32
N HIS A 341 6.03 2.20 6.17
CA HIS A 341 4.74 2.85 6.42
C HIS A 341 4.19 3.44 5.14
N LEU A 342 2.97 3.05 4.79
CA LEU A 342 2.27 3.51 3.59
C LEU A 342 1.14 4.48 3.98
N ILE A 343 1.16 5.66 3.37
CA ILE A 343 0.14 6.70 3.49
C ILE A 343 -0.52 6.89 2.13
N HIS A 344 -1.83 6.69 2.07
CA HIS A 344 -2.61 6.88 0.85
C HIS A 344 -3.02 8.36 0.67
N GLU A 345 -3.12 8.83 -0.59
CA GLU A 345 -3.53 10.20 -0.90
C GLU A 345 -4.89 10.56 -0.25
N ASN A 346 -4.92 11.68 0.47
CA ASN A 346 -6.05 12.20 1.26
C ASN A 346 -6.42 11.44 2.55
N GLN A 347 -5.61 10.47 2.97
CA GLN A 347 -5.71 9.87 4.31
C GLN A 347 -5.54 10.92 5.41
N MET A 348 -4.61 11.86 5.22
CA MET A 348 -4.29 12.93 6.18
C MET A 348 -5.43 13.93 6.32
N GLU A 349 -6.14 14.20 5.23
CA GLU A 349 -7.36 15.00 5.19
C GLU A 349 -8.56 14.29 5.83
N GLY A 350 -8.49 12.98 6.05
CA GLY A 350 -9.61 12.21 6.60
C GLY A 350 -10.78 12.10 5.63
N TYR A 351 -10.49 12.00 4.33
CA TYR A 351 -11.51 11.77 3.30
C TYR A 351 -12.16 10.41 3.50
N LYS A 352 -13.46 10.32 3.22
CA LYS A 352 -14.29 9.16 3.57
C LYS A 352 -14.77 8.39 2.35
N LYS A 353 -14.84 9.05 1.18
CA LYS A 353 -15.23 8.38 -0.05
C LYS A 353 -14.03 7.67 -0.66
N LYS A 354 -14.14 6.35 -0.82
CA LYS A 354 -13.19 5.56 -1.63
C LYS A 354 -13.49 5.81 -3.10
N ILE A 355 -12.47 6.17 -3.88
CA ILE A 355 -12.60 6.37 -5.33
C ILE A 355 -12.45 5.00 -6.02
N PRO A 356 -13.44 4.53 -6.79
CA PRO A 356 -13.25 3.37 -7.65
C PRO A 356 -12.09 3.61 -8.63
N VAL A 357 -11.19 2.65 -8.79
CA VAL A 357 -9.98 2.82 -9.61
C VAL A 357 -10.26 3.05 -11.10
N GLN A 358 -11.48 2.73 -11.55
CA GLN A 358 -12.00 3.02 -12.89
C GLN A 358 -12.64 4.42 -13.03
N LEU A 359 -12.51 5.28 -12.03
CA LEU A 359 -12.87 6.70 -12.13
C LEU A 359 -11.61 7.57 -12.07
N ASN A 360 -11.54 8.60 -12.91
CA ASN A 360 -10.46 9.59 -12.87
C ASN A 360 -10.82 10.86 -12.08
N HIS A 361 -12.05 10.94 -11.56
CA HIS A 361 -12.54 12.12 -10.87
C HIS A 361 -12.56 11.94 -9.36
N GLN A 362 -12.14 12.98 -8.65
CA GLN A 362 -12.27 13.09 -7.20
C GLN A 362 -13.33 14.13 -6.82
N GLU A 363 -14.37 13.67 -6.14
CA GLU A 363 -15.38 14.52 -5.53
C GLU A 363 -14.78 15.42 -4.44
N PRO A 364 -15.27 16.66 -4.29
CA PRO A 364 -14.86 17.51 -3.20
C PRO A 364 -15.33 16.96 -1.84
N GLU A 365 -14.41 16.84 -0.88
CA GLU A 365 -14.71 16.50 0.51
C GLU A 365 -14.13 17.54 1.48
N SER A 366 -14.84 17.77 2.57
CA SER A 366 -14.33 18.62 3.66
C SER A 366 -13.28 17.86 4.47
N GLY A 367 -12.04 18.34 4.45
CA GLY A 367 -10.96 17.72 5.21
C GLY A 367 -11.02 18.02 6.70
N ASN A 368 -10.38 17.17 7.50
CA ASN A 368 -10.17 17.32 8.94
C ASN A 368 -8.83 18.02 9.21
N ALA A 369 -8.87 19.29 9.62
CA ALA A 369 -7.66 20.08 9.89
C ALA A 369 -6.84 19.55 11.07
N GLU A 370 -7.49 19.05 12.13
CA GLU A 370 -6.82 18.47 13.30
C GLU A 370 -6.05 17.20 12.92
N LEU A 371 -6.67 16.35 12.09
CA LEU A 371 -6.04 15.13 11.61
C LEU A 371 -4.80 15.45 10.76
N ARG A 372 -4.89 16.44 9.85
CA ARG A 372 -3.72 16.88 9.07
C ARG A 372 -2.58 17.38 9.95
N LEU A 373 -2.88 18.13 11.00
CA LEU A 373 -1.89 18.60 11.97
C LEU A 373 -1.27 17.43 12.75
N LEU A 374 -2.06 16.42 13.12
CA LEU A 374 -1.55 15.19 13.72
C LEU A 374 -0.54 14.49 12.80
N TYR A 375 -0.90 14.22 11.54
CA TYR A 375 0.01 13.55 10.60
C TYR A 375 1.33 14.31 10.43
N ARG A 376 1.30 15.64 10.31
CA ARG A 376 2.52 16.44 10.26
C ARG A 376 3.41 16.23 11.48
N ARG A 377 2.83 16.19 12.70
CA ARG A 377 3.59 15.91 13.93
C ARG A 377 4.13 14.48 13.97
N LEU A 378 3.37 13.50 13.46
CA LEU A 378 3.81 12.10 13.37
C LEU A 378 4.95 11.93 12.36
N PHE A 379 4.94 12.68 11.25
CA PHE A 379 6.05 12.69 10.29
C PHE A 379 7.34 13.29 10.88
N GLU A 380 7.24 14.30 11.74
CA GLU A 380 8.41 14.77 12.49
C GLU A 380 8.99 13.69 13.41
N LEU A 381 8.15 12.82 14.00
CA LEU A 381 8.66 11.67 14.77
C LEU A 381 9.44 10.70 13.88
N GLN A 382 8.94 10.42 12.68
CA GLN A 382 9.58 9.49 11.73
C GLN A 382 11.02 9.89 11.34
N LYS A 383 11.44 11.14 11.59
CA LYS A 383 12.83 11.58 11.38
C LYS A 383 13.82 11.02 12.41
N LYS A 384 13.34 10.55 13.59
CA LYS A 384 14.19 10.00 14.66
C LYS A 384 14.59 8.54 14.40
N ALA A 385 15.81 8.16 14.76
CA ALA A 385 16.35 6.83 14.49
C ALA A 385 15.53 5.72 15.16
N VAL A 386 14.98 5.98 16.35
CA VAL A 386 14.12 5.03 17.08
C VAL A 386 12.90 4.55 16.29
N PHE A 387 12.33 5.40 15.41
CA PHE A 387 11.18 5.03 14.59
C PHE A 387 11.57 4.41 13.26
N ARG A 388 12.77 4.73 12.75
CA ARG A 388 13.28 4.22 11.46
C ARG A 388 14.02 2.89 11.56
N GLU A 389 14.58 2.58 12.72
CA GLU A 389 15.47 1.41 12.89
C GLU A 389 15.23 0.68 14.21
N GLY A 390 14.54 1.32 15.15
CA GLY A 390 14.41 0.79 16.50
C GLY A 390 13.60 -0.50 16.57
N HIS A 391 14.05 -1.39 17.43
CA HIS A 391 13.35 -2.61 17.79
C HIS A 391 12.10 -2.30 18.62
N ILE A 392 11.32 -3.33 18.91
CA ILE A 392 10.09 -3.25 19.70
C ILE A 392 10.18 -4.15 20.94
N GLU A 393 9.71 -3.66 22.08
CA GLU A 393 9.55 -4.39 23.33
C GLU A 393 8.15 -4.10 23.89
N TRP A 394 7.41 -5.13 24.30
CA TRP A 394 6.05 -4.95 24.81
C TRP A 394 6.05 -4.52 26.27
N LEU A 395 5.21 -3.54 26.60
CA LEU A 395 5.09 -3.05 27.96
C LEU A 395 4.12 -3.91 28.77
N HIS A 396 4.54 -4.28 29.97
CA HIS A 396 3.66 -4.88 30.97
C HIS A 396 2.86 -3.77 31.66
N LEU A 397 1.67 -3.50 31.12
CA LEU A 397 0.72 -2.58 31.74
C LEU A 397 0.08 -3.23 32.97
N ASN A 398 -0.34 -2.41 33.94
CA ASN A 398 -0.99 -2.84 35.18
C ASN A 398 -2.03 -3.96 34.93
N SER A 399 -1.87 -5.06 35.66
CA SER A 399 -2.64 -6.28 35.45
C SER A 399 -4.15 -6.02 35.66
N ILE A 400 -4.94 -6.15 34.59
CA ILE A 400 -6.35 -6.61 34.48
C ILE A 400 -7.14 -5.79 33.42
N ARG A 401 -7.51 -6.48 32.32
CA ARG A 401 -8.74 -6.29 31.49
C ARG A 401 -8.92 -5.01 30.66
N THR A 402 -7.97 -4.62 29.83
CA THR A 402 -8.24 -3.57 28.84
C THR A 402 -8.04 -4.12 27.44
N ALA A 403 -9.01 -4.93 26.99
CA ALA A 403 -9.07 -5.55 25.65
C ALA A 403 -9.01 -4.54 24.47
N HIS A 404 -8.93 -3.25 24.78
CA HIS A 404 -8.91 -2.15 23.83
C HIS A 404 -7.75 -1.17 24.07
N CYS A 405 -6.75 -1.52 24.89
CA CYS A 405 -5.54 -0.72 25.00
C CYS A 405 -4.28 -1.58 25.01
N PHE A 406 -3.18 -1.01 24.58
CA PHE A 406 -1.87 -1.66 24.65
C PHE A 406 -0.74 -0.63 24.66
N GLY A 407 0.47 -1.09 24.91
CA GLY A 407 1.65 -0.26 24.87
C GLY A 407 2.91 -1.03 24.53
N TYR A 408 3.83 -0.37 23.84
CA TYR A 408 5.13 -0.90 23.47
C TYR A 408 6.21 0.19 23.53
N HIS A 409 7.44 -0.25 23.74
CA HIS A 409 8.66 0.52 23.75
C HIS A 409 9.39 0.31 22.43
N ARG A 410 9.79 1.40 21.77
CA ARG A 410 10.73 1.40 20.65
C ARG A 410 12.09 1.86 21.16
N PHE A 411 13.16 1.20 20.74
CA PHE A 411 14.52 1.54 21.15
C PHE A 411 15.53 1.38 20.01
N CYS A 412 16.44 2.33 19.90
CA CYS A 412 17.59 2.27 18.98
C CYS A 412 18.75 3.05 19.60
N ASN A 413 19.89 2.39 19.83
CA ASN A 413 21.04 3.00 20.51
C ASN A 413 20.63 3.60 21.88
N GLU A 414 20.77 4.91 22.06
CA GLU A 414 20.39 5.65 23.26
C GLU A 414 19.01 6.32 23.15
N GLU A 415 18.32 6.21 22.00
CA GLU A 415 16.98 6.77 21.81
C GLU A 415 15.89 5.79 22.22
N HIS A 416 14.92 6.28 22.98
CA HIS A 416 13.81 5.49 23.49
C HIS A 416 12.47 6.20 23.27
N ALA A 417 11.45 5.42 22.93
CA ALA A 417 10.09 5.92 22.80
C ALA A 417 9.08 4.92 23.37
N PHE A 418 8.16 5.41 24.20
CA PHE A 418 7.04 4.63 24.73
C PHE A 418 5.76 5.03 24.01
N ILE A 419 5.06 4.04 23.47
CA ILE A 419 3.84 4.20 22.69
C ILE A 419 2.73 3.53 23.46
N LEU A 420 1.65 4.26 23.72
CA LEU A 420 0.45 3.73 24.37
C LEU A 420 -0.77 4.11 23.52
N ALA A 421 -1.72 3.19 23.39
CA ALA A 421 -2.93 3.39 22.60
C ALA A 421 -4.15 2.94 23.38
N ASN A 422 -5.17 3.80 23.46
CA ASN A 422 -6.50 3.49 24.00
C ASN A 422 -7.55 3.60 22.89
N PHE A 423 -8.07 2.45 22.44
CA PHE A 423 -9.13 2.33 21.45
C PHE A 423 -10.54 2.27 22.07
N SER A 424 -10.65 2.32 23.41
CA SER A 424 -11.93 2.25 24.10
C SER A 424 -12.68 3.58 24.07
N SER A 425 -13.99 3.51 24.33
CA SER A 425 -14.87 4.68 24.48
C SER A 425 -14.79 5.34 25.86
N THR A 426 -13.93 4.83 26.77
CA THR A 426 -13.73 5.37 28.11
C THR A 426 -12.28 5.78 28.35
N GLY A 427 -12.07 6.73 29.25
CA GLY A 427 -10.72 7.04 29.70
C GLY A 427 -10.14 5.90 30.53
N ILE A 428 -8.82 5.73 30.49
CA ILE A 428 -8.10 4.64 31.15
C ILE A 428 -6.87 5.18 31.89
N SER A 429 -6.61 4.63 33.07
CA SER A 429 -5.35 4.84 33.78
C SER A 429 -4.41 3.66 33.51
N ILE A 430 -3.27 3.95 32.91
CA ILE A 430 -2.22 3.00 32.56
C ILE A 430 -1.04 3.22 33.52
N VAL A 431 -0.49 2.11 34.01
CA VAL A 431 0.74 2.12 34.80
C VAL A 431 1.68 1.06 34.24
N PHE A 432 2.95 1.41 34.05
CA PHE A 432 4.00 0.44 33.71
C PHE A 432 5.35 0.88 34.28
N SER A 433 6.23 -0.09 34.48
CA SER A 433 7.60 0.15 34.94
C SER A 433 8.59 -0.25 33.84
N HIS A 434 9.66 0.52 33.67
CA HIS A 434 10.69 0.22 32.68
C HIS A 434 12.07 0.74 33.11
N PRO A 435 13.15 -0.07 33.05
CA PRO A 435 14.47 0.32 33.58
C PRO A 435 15.05 1.61 32.97
N VAL A 436 14.76 1.88 31.69
CA VAL A 436 15.21 3.10 31.00
C VAL A 436 14.69 4.37 31.67
N LEU A 437 13.52 4.31 32.31
CA LEU A 437 12.93 5.46 33.01
C LEU A 437 13.74 5.86 34.25
N LEU A 438 14.55 4.98 34.84
CA LEU A 438 15.41 5.33 35.99
C LEU A 438 16.53 6.30 35.64
N ASN A 439 17.12 6.12 34.44
CA ASN A 439 18.39 6.76 34.07
C ASN A 439 18.22 7.92 33.09
N GLN A 440 17.15 7.91 32.28
CA GLN A 440 16.88 8.95 31.27
C GLN A 440 16.15 10.17 31.84
N CYS A 441 15.56 10.08 33.04
CA CYS A 441 14.64 11.12 33.55
C CYS A 441 15.30 12.32 34.23
N ASN A 442 16.62 12.51 34.03
CA ASN A 442 17.25 13.83 34.14
C ASN A 442 17.17 14.64 32.82
N HIS A 443 16.65 14.04 31.73
CA HIS A 443 16.39 14.70 30.44
C HIS A 443 14.90 14.99 30.23
N THR A 444 14.60 15.96 29.35
CA THR A 444 13.26 16.48 29.07
C THR A 444 12.43 15.46 28.28
N LEU A 445 11.42 14.84 28.92
CA LEU A 445 10.43 14.01 28.24
C LEU A 445 9.67 14.85 27.20
N THR A 446 9.58 14.34 25.97
CA THR A 446 8.74 14.95 24.92
C THR A 446 7.52 14.09 24.68
N ILE A 447 6.34 14.70 24.70
CA ILE A 447 5.05 13.99 24.62
C ILE A 447 4.30 14.46 23.36
N LEU A 448 3.91 13.50 22.52
CA LEU A 448 2.98 13.72 21.41
C LEU A 448 1.68 12.96 21.71
N CYS A 449 0.56 13.65 21.62
CA CYS A 449 -0.78 13.05 21.75
C CYS A 449 -1.50 13.00 20.41
N SER A 450 -2.21 11.90 20.13
CA SER A 450 -3.08 11.76 18.96
C SER A 450 -4.31 12.67 19.03
N ALA A 451 -4.77 13.03 20.23
CA ALA A 451 -5.80 14.03 20.41
C ALA A 451 -5.21 15.43 20.15
N CYS A 452 -5.95 16.26 19.41
CA CYS A 452 -5.51 17.60 19.03
C CYS A 452 -5.72 18.65 20.15
N ARG A 453 -5.69 18.24 21.43
CA ARG A 453 -5.92 19.12 22.58
C ARG A 453 -4.58 19.62 23.14
N ASP A 454 -4.53 20.89 23.52
CA ASP A 454 -3.42 21.51 24.28
C ASP A 454 -3.19 20.90 25.67
N LYS A 455 -3.96 19.86 26.03
CA LYS A 455 -3.81 19.12 27.27
C LYS A 455 -2.95 17.90 27.01
N THR A 456 -1.69 17.98 27.39
CA THR A 456 -0.87 16.80 27.63
C THR A 456 -1.59 15.89 28.63
N PRO A 457 -1.61 14.56 28.42
CA PRO A 457 -2.17 13.64 29.39
C PRO A 457 -1.47 13.83 30.75
N ASP A 458 -2.21 13.58 31.84
CA ASP A 458 -1.65 13.63 33.18
C ASP A 458 -0.62 12.50 33.33
N ILE A 459 0.66 12.84 33.30
CA ILE A 459 1.79 11.92 33.42
C ILE A 459 2.51 12.18 34.75
N ILE A 460 2.67 11.12 35.54
CA ILE A 460 3.44 11.12 36.79
C ILE A 460 4.49 10.03 36.66
N LEU A 461 5.75 10.40 36.82
CA LEU A 461 6.87 9.47 36.88
C LEU A 461 7.35 9.34 38.34
N ASP A 462 7.36 8.12 38.85
CA ASP A 462 7.87 7.78 40.18
C ASP A 462 8.94 6.68 40.04
N GLY A 463 10.21 7.08 40.11
CA GLY A 463 11.34 6.18 39.86
C GLY A 463 11.32 5.61 38.44
N ASP A 464 11.18 4.30 38.31
CA ASP A 464 11.10 3.57 37.04
C ASP A 464 9.67 3.40 36.52
N THR A 465 8.69 3.94 37.26
CA THR A 465 7.27 3.65 37.06
C THR A 465 6.54 4.88 36.54
N MET A 466 5.88 4.73 35.40
CA MET A 466 5.09 5.77 34.77
C MET A 466 3.60 5.52 34.97
N HIS A 467 2.91 6.54 35.49
CA HIS A 467 1.46 6.62 35.60
C HIS A 467 0.93 7.60 34.57
N ILE A 468 -0.03 7.18 33.76
CA ILE A 468 -0.63 8.04 32.73
C ILE A 468 -2.13 7.80 32.61
N ARG A 469 -2.89 8.86 32.36
CA ARG A 469 -4.31 8.76 32.02
C ARG A 469 -4.54 9.11 30.56
N LEU A 470 -5.05 8.16 29.78
CA LEU A 470 -5.49 8.38 28.40
C LEU A 470 -7.00 8.63 28.34
N ALA A 471 -7.42 9.59 27.54
CA ALA A 471 -8.80 9.83 27.14
C ALA A 471 -9.31 8.70 26.22
N PRO A 472 -10.63 8.60 25.97
CA PRO A 472 -11.18 7.72 24.93
C PRO A 472 -10.54 8.00 23.57
N HIS A 473 -10.24 6.95 22.81
CA HIS A 473 -9.68 7.09 21.45
C HIS A 473 -8.42 7.98 21.41
N GLU A 474 -7.54 7.80 22.39
CA GLU A 474 -6.30 8.57 22.54
C GLU A 474 -5.08 7.64 22.53
N GLY A 475 -4.05 8.05 21.80
CA GLY A 475 -2.72 7.45 21.85
C GLY A 475 -1.69 8.51 22.18
N VAL A 476 -0.57 8.07 22.74
CA VAL A 476 0.55 8.94 23.10
C VAL A 476 1.87 8.29 22.70
N VAL A 477 2.81 9.15 22.30
CA VAL A 477 4.22 8.81 22.14
C VAL A 477 5.02 9.65 23.12
N ILE A 478 5.84 8.99 23.93
CA ILE A 478 6.70 9.62 24.93
C ILE A 478 8.13 9.29 24.54
N THR A 479 8.89 10.27 24.07
CA THR A 479 10.30 10.06 23.72
C THR A 479 11.19 10.59 24.83
N CYS A 480 12.21 9.82 25.21
CA CYS A 480 13.23 10.21 26.18
C CYS A 480 14.64 10.09 25.58
#